data_AF-A0A3R5ZJ63-F1
#
_entry.id   AF-A0A3R5ZJ63-F1
#
_cell.length_a   1.000
_cell.length_b   1.000
_cell.length_c   1.000
_cell.angle_alpha   90.00
_cell.angle_beta   90.00
_cell.angle_gamma   90.00
#
_symmetry.space_group_name_H-M   'P 1'
#
loop_
_entity.id
_entity.type
_entity.pdbx_description
1 polymer ?
#
loop_
_entity_poly.entity_id
_entity_poly.type
_entity_poly.pdbx_seq_one_letter_code
_entity_poly.pdbx_strand_id
1 'polypeptide(L)'
;MTKIQEYLAALPEDEKALFIPVFGSVDKFYTVVYLIIRNEHVTDQEKPERYEDRLQVIRQVKNKVEELVSSYGLDGKEIVADIASDYFEDFVNYKEPEPDITNEEFIAIIRKL
;
A
#
# COMPACT_ATOMS: atom_id res chain seq x y z
N MET A 1 -8.56 -2.24 -14.11
CA MET A 1 -7.21 -1.88 -13.65
C MET A 1 -7.14 -0.36 -13.63
N THR A 2 -6.53 0.20 -12.60
CA THR A 2 -6.26 1.64 -12.49
C THR A 2 -4.97 2.00 -13.23
N LYS A 3 -4.68 3.30 -13.40
CA LYS A 3 -3.47 3.74 -14.12
C LYS A 3 -2.19 3.23 -13.45
N ILE A 4 -2.13 3.25 -12.12
CA ILE A 4 -0.96 2.76 -11.40
C ILE A 4 -0.85 1.24 -11.47
N GLN A 5 -1.97 0.50 -11.48
CA GLN A 5 -1.94 -0.95 -11.72
C GLN A 5 -1.42 -1.27 -13.13
N GLU A 6 -1.80 -0.50 -14.15
CA GLU A 6 -1.27 -0.64 -15.51
C GLU A 6 0.24 -0.34 -15.56
N TYR A 7 0.68 0.73 -14.90
CA TYR A 7 2.10 1.08 -14.76
C TYR A 7 2.90 -0.06 -14.08
N LEU A 8 2.42 -0.53 -12.94
CA LEU A 8 3.05 -1.60 -12.16
C LEU A 8 3.11 -2.92 -12.96
N ALA A 9 2.06 -3.23 -13.72
CA ALA A 9 2.03 -4.40 -14.61
C ALA A 9 2.98 -4.26 -15.81
N ALA A 10 3.31 -3.03 -16.22
CA ALA A 10 4.22 -2.75 -17.33
C ALA A 10 5.71 -2.70 -16.93
N LEU A 11 6.03 -2.78 -15.63
CA LEU A 11 7.42 -2.79 -15.17
C LEU A 11 8.22 -3.94 -15.80
N PRO A 12 9.53 -3.76 -16.06
CA PRO A 12 10.45 -4.85 -16.38
C PRO A 12 10.39 -6.00 -15.37
N GLU A 13 10.56 -7.23 -15.83
CA GLU A 13 10.44 -8.43 -14.97
C GLU A 13 11.49 -8.48 -13.85
N ASP A 14 12.67 -7.92 -14.08
CA ASP A 14 13.72 -7.76 -13.08
C ASP A 14 13.34 -6.77 -11.99
N GLU A 15 12.63 -5.68 -12.32
CA GLU A 15 12.08 -4.75 -11.34
C GLU A 15 10.91 -5.37 -10.57
N LYS A 16 10.00 -6.08 -11.25
CA LYS A 16 8.92 -6.82 -10.60
C LYS A 16 9.43 -7.86 -9.61
N ALA A 17 10.55 -8.52 -9.92
CA ALA A 17 11.17 -9.51 -9.04
C ALA A 17 11.61 -8.92 -7.69
N LEU A 18 11.90 -7.62 -7.61
CA LEU A 18 12.29 -6.95 -6.37
C LEU A 18 11.15 -6.92 -5.33
N PHE A 19 9.89 -6.96 -5.76
CA PHE A 19 8.73 -6.95 -4.87
C PHE A 19 8.44 -8.33 -4.23
N ILE A 20 8.90 -9.42 -4.85
CA ILE A 20 8.56 -10.79 -4.44
C ILE A 20 8.99 -11.12 -2.99
N PRO A 21 10.21 -10.79 -2.52
CA PRO A 21 10.65 -11.17 -1.17
C PRO A 21 9.79 -10.58 -0.03
N VAL A 22 9.27 -9.38 -0.24
CA VAL A 22 8.49 -8.65 0.76
C VAL A 22 6.99 -8.90 0.58
N PHE A 23 6.48 -8.68 -0.64
CA PHE A 23 5.05 -8.65 -0.94
C PHE A 23 4.54 -9.93 -1.61
N GLY A 24 5.41 -10.76 -2.18
CA GLY A 24 5.07 -11.96 -2.94
C GLY A 24 4.76 -11.71 -4.42
N SER A 25 4.18 -10.56 -4.75
CA SER A 25 3.98 -10.09 -6.13
C SER A 25 3.78 -8.57 -6.16
N VAL A 26 3.82 -8.00 -7.37
CA VAL A 26 3.50 -6.58 -7.61
C VAL A 26 2.01 -6.28 -7.34
N ASP A 27 1.11 -7.22 -7.67
CA ASP A 27 -0.32 -7.07 -7.38
C ASP A 27 -0.61 -7.08 -5.86
N LYS A 28 0.11 -7.93 -5.11
CA LYS A 28 0.03 -7.93 -3.64
C LYS A 28 0.63 -6.67 -3.05
N PHE A 29 1.69 -6.12 -3.65
CA PHE A 29 2.22 -4.81 -3.27
C PHE A 29 1.15 -3.72 -3.38
N TYR A 30 0.46 -3.62 -4.52
CA TYR A 30 -0.65 -2.67 -4.70
C TYR A 30 -1.69 -2.81 -3.59
N THR A 31 -2.16 -4.04 -3.35
CA THR A 31 -3.18 -4.32 -2.33
C THR A 31 -2.70 -3.94 -0.92
N VAL A 32 -1.45 -4.21 -0.57
CA VAL A 32 -0.88 -3.87 0.75
C VAL A 32 -0.82 -2.35 0.92
N VAL A 33 -0.36 -1.60 -0.07
CA VAL A 33 -0.31 -0.13 0.00
C VAL A 33 -1.71 0.45 0.10
N TYR A 34 -2.64 -0.04 -0.73
CA TYR A 34 -4.05 0.36 -0.66
C TYR A 34 -4.63 0.18 0.75
N LEU A 35 -4.35 -0.95 1.40
CA LEU A 35 -4.78 -1.23 2.78
C LEU A 35 -4.07 -0.34 3.82
N ILE A 36 -2.80 0.02 3.63
CA ILE A 36 -2.10 0.98 4.49
C ILE A 36 -2.78 2.35 4.43
N ILE A 37 -3.10 2.84 3.23
CA ILE A 37 -3.79 4.12 3.04
C ILE A 37 -5.20 4.06 3.64
N ARG A 38 -5.96 2.99 3.37
CA ARG A 38 -7.27 2.76 3.98
C ARG A 38 -7.21 2.82 5.50
N ASN A 39 -6.24 2.13 6.11
CA ASN A 39 -6.07 2.11 7.55
C ASN A 39 -5.70 3.49 8.11
N GLU A 40 -4.85 4.27 7.42
CA GLU A 40 -4.54 5.65 7.81
C GLU A 40 -5.80 6.51 7.82
N HIS A 41 -6.54 6.50 6.71
CA HIS A 41 -7.74 7.32 6.54
C HIS A 41 -8.85 6.95 7.54
N VAL A 42 -9.17 5.66 7.67
CA VAL A 42 -10.20 5.18 8.61
C VAL A 42 -9.81 5.51 10.05
N THR A 43 -8.54 5.34 10.42
CA THR A 43 -8.08 5.67 11.79
C THR A 43 -8.18 7.17 12.07
N ASP A 44 -7.87 8.04 11.10
CA ASP A 44 -7.98 9.49 11.25
C ASP A 44 -9.45 9.95 11.33
N GLN A 45 -10.34 9.30 10.58
CA GLN A 45 -11.77 9.58 10.56
C GLN A 45 -12.48 9.09 11.83
N GLU A 46 -12.29 7.83 12.21
CA GLU A 46 -13.02 7.18 13.32
C GLU A 46 -12.40 7.48 14.68
N LYS A 47 -11.12 7.86 14.72
CA LYS A 47 -10.36 8.17 15.94
C LYS A 47 -10.55 7.12 17.04
N PRO A 48 -10.24 5.84 16.79
CA PRO A 48 -10.36 4.77 17.77
C PRO A 48 -9.44 5.01 18.99
N GLU A 49 -9.56 4.17 20.01
CA GLU A 49 -8.67 4.25 21.18
C GLU A 49 -7.19 4.24 20.77
N ARG A 50 -6.44 5.25 21.27
CA ARG A 50 -5.03 5.51 20.92
C ARG A 50 -4.80 5.78 19.43
N TYR A 51 -5.75 6.43 18.75
CA TYR A 51 -5.62 6.74 17.31
C TYR A 51 -4.33 7.49 16.95
N GLU A 52 -3.81 8.36 17.82
CA GLU A 52 -2.56 9.09 17.58
C GLU A 52 -1.35 8.15 17.49
N ASP A 53 -1.22 7.23 18.45
CA ASP A 53 -0.18 6.18 18.42
C ASP A 53 -0.34 5.29 17.18
N ARG A 54 -1.58 4.93 16.84
CA ARG A 54 -1.87 4.09 15.66
C ARG A 54 -1.49 4.81 14.37
N LEU A 55 -1.89 6.07 14.21
CA LEU A 55 -1.54 6.90 13.06
C LEU A 55 -0.03 7.07 12.93
N GLN A 56 0.68 7.25 14.04
CA GLN A 56 2.13 7.31 14.02
C GLN A 56 2.74 6.03 13.44
N VAL A 57 2.29 4.86 13.90
CA VAL A 57 2.78 3.57 13.39
C VAL A 57 2.42 3.39 11.91
N ILE A 58 1.18 3.69 11.52
CA ILE A 58 0.74 3.56 10.12
C ILE A 58 1.58 4.45 9.19
N ARG A 59 1.85 5.70 9.58
CA ARG A 59 2.69 6.63 8.81
C ARG A 59 4.14 6.16 8.72
N GLN A 60 4.68 5.59 9.80
CA GLN A 60 6.02 4.99 9.76
C GLN A 60 6.09 3.81 8.79
N VAL A 61 5.08 2.94 8.79
CA VAL A 61 4.99 1.82 7.84
C VAL A 61 4.87 2.34 6.41
N LYS A 62 4.02 3.34 6.15
CA LYS A 62 3.90 3.98 4.83
C LYS A 62 5.25 4.54 4.35
N ASN A 63 5.96 5.29 5.19
CA ASN A 63 7.28 5.83 4.85
C ASN A 63 8.30 4.73 4.53
N LYS A 64 8.31 3.63 5.30
CA LYS A 64 9.17 2.47 5.01
C LYS A 64 8.88 1.85 3.64
N VAL A 65 7.61 1.82 3.23
CA VAL A 65 7.24 1.36 1.89
C VAL A 65 7.76 2.32 0.82
N GLU A 66 7.57 3.63 0.99
CA GLU A 66 8.09 4.65 0.07
C GLU A 66 9.61 4.53 -0.11
N GLU A 67 10.35 4.37 1.00
CA GLU A 67 11.81 4.18 1.02
C GLU A 67 12.22 2.85 0.36
N LEU A 68 11.50 1.76 0.64
CA LEU A 68 11.76 0.45 0.04
C LEU A 68 11.58 0.48 -1.47
N VAL A 69 10.48 1.04 -1.96
CA VAL A 69 10.23 1.17 -3.40
C VAL A 69 11.25 2.10 -4.05
N SER A 70 11.64 3.17 -3.35
CA SER A 70 12.73 4.05 -3.82
C SER A 70 14.06 3.32 -3.95
N SER A 71 14.34 2.35 -3.07
CA SER A 71 15.55 1.52 -3.15
C SER A 71 15.60 0.60 -4.38
N TYR A 72 14.45 0.37 -5.02
CA TYR A 72 14.35 -0.37 -6.28
C TYR A 72 14.67 0.48 -7.51
N GLY A 73 14.96 1.78 -7.33
CA GLY A 73 15.18 2.73 -8.42
C GLY A 73 13.90 3.36 -8.97
N LEU A 74 12.76 3.13 -8.31
CA LEU A 74 11.45 3.70 -8.67
C LEU A 74 11.14 4.96 -7.84
N ASP A 75 10.17 5.77 -8.25
CA ASP A 75 9.67 6.87 -7.42
C ASP A 75 8.66 6.33 -6.39
N GLY A 76 9.16 5.90 -5.24
CA GLY A 76 8.32 5.29 -4.21
C GLY A 76 7.26 6.24 -3.64
N LYS A 77 7.55 7.54 -3.60
CA LYS A 77 6.60 8.55 -3.10
C LYS A 77 5.46 8.75 -4.09
N GLU A 78 5.77 8.88 -5.38
CA GLU A 78 4.74 9.05 -6.41
C GLU A 78 3.88 7.79 -6.53
N ILE A 79 4.49 6.60 -6.53
CA ILE A 79 3.75 5.32 -6.60
C ILE A 79 2.77 5.19 -5.42
N VAL A 80 3.20 5.48 -4.20
CA VAL A 80 2.31 5.42 -3.03
C VAL A 80 1.21 6.50 -3.10
N ALA A 81 1.51 7.69 -3.62
CA ALA A 81 0.51 8.76 -3.83
C ALA A 81 -0.53 8.40 -4.89
N ASP A 82 -0.13 7.74 -5.97
CA ASP A 82 -1.05 7.25 -7.01
C ASP A 82 -1.99 6.17 -6.46
N ILE A 83 -1.47 5.21 -5.69
CA ILE A 83 -2.32 4.19 -5.03
C ILE A 83 -3.24 4.84 -3.99
N ALA A 84 -2.77 5.86 -3.27
CA ALA A 84 -3.63 6.62 -2.37
C ALA A 84 -4.77 7.32 -3.12
N SER A 85 -4.50 7.84 -4.31
CA SER A 85 -5.52 8.47 -5.17
C SER A 85 -6.58 7.47 -5.61
N ASP A 86 -6.18 6.25 -6.00
CA ASP A 86 -7.11 5.16 -6.31
C ASP A 86 -8.02 4.84 -5.11
N TYR A 87 -7.43 4.72 -3.90
CA TYR A 87 -8.20 4.51 -2.68
C TYR A 87 -9.25 5.60 -2.44
N PHE A 88 -8.86 6.88 -2.56
CA PHE A 88 -9.79 7.98 -2.35
C PHE A 88 -10.87 8.04 -3.44
N GLU A 89 -10.54 7.71 -4.69
CA GLU A 89 -11.53 7.60 -5.76
C GLU A 89 -12.56 6.51 -5.44
N ASP A 90 -12.12 5.32 -5.03
CA ASP A 90 -13.01 4.23 -4.64
C ASP A 90 -13.86 4.60 -3.42
N PHE A 91 -13.26 5.22 -2.40
CA PHE A 91 -13.96 5.68 -1.20
C PHE A 91 -15.09 6.68 -1.52
N VAL A 92 -14.82 7.69 -2.35
CA VAL A 92 -15.83 8.70 -2.74
C VAL A 92 -16.94 8.09 -3.59
N ASN A 93 -16.65 7.04 -4.34
CA ASN A 93 -17.61 6.32 -5.17
C ASN A 93 -18.31 5.15 -4.45
N TYR A 94 -18.13 4.99 -3.13
CA TYR A 94 -18.68 3.89 -2.33
C TYR A 94 -18.32 2.49 -2.90
N LYS A 95 -17.11 2.37 -3.44
CA LYS A 95 -16.54 1.09 -3.88
C LYS A 95 -15.63 0.55 -2.79
N GLU A 96 -15.86 -0.69 -2.40
CA GLU A 96 -14.97 -1.42 -1.51
C GLU A 96 -14.46 -2.66 -2.24
N PRO A 97 -13.25 -2.61 -2.83
CA PRO A 97 -12.63 -3.78 -3.42
C PRO A 97 -12.41 -4.87 -2.36
N GLU A 98 -12.72 -6.12 -2.71
CA GLU A 98 -12.36 -7.26 -1.87
C GLU A 98 -10.83 -7.46 -1.92
N PRO A 99 -10.12 -7.42 -0.78
CA PRO A 99 -8.68 -7.63 -0.77
C PRO A 99 -8.33 -9.08 -1.12
N ASP A 100 -7.43 -9.28 -2.07
CA ASP A 100 -6.84 -10.59 -2.39
C ASP A 100 -5.66 -10.92 -1.45
N ILE A 101 -5.86 -10.71 -0.15
CA ILE A 101 -4.89 -11.01 0.90
C ILE A 101 -5.60 -11.23 2.23
N THR A 102 -5.15 -12.21 3.01
CA THR A 102 -5.66 -12.42 4.37
C THR A 102 -5.08 -11.41 5.37
N ASN A 103 -5.75 -11.20 6.49
CA ASN A 103 -5.23 -10.36 7.58
C ASN A 103 -3.88 -10.88 8.12
N GLU A 104 -3.71 -12.21 8.19
CA GLU A 104 -2.46 -12.82 8.65
C GLU A 104 -1.30 -12.54 7.71
N GLU A 105 -1.53 -12.66 6.40
CA GLU A 105 -0.54 -12.29 5.37
C GLU A 105 -0.22 -10.80 5.41
N PHE A 106 -1.23 -9.93 5.52
CA PHE A 106 -1.02 -8.48 5.63
C PHE A 106 -0.13 -8.15 6.83
N ILE A 107 -0.46 -8.66 8.02
CA ILE A 107 0.34 -8.46 9.24
C ILE A 107 1.76 -9.02 9.07
N ALA A 108 1.92 -10.18 8.42
CA ALA A 108 3.23 -10.75 8.16
C ALA A 108 4.08 -9.87 7.24
N ILE A 109 3.48 -9.24 6.22
CA ILE A 109 4.16 -8.28 5.35
C ILE A 109 4.54 -7.02 6.12
N ILE A 110 3.63 -6.44 6.90
CA ILE A 110 3.93 -5.24 7.70
C ILE A 110 5.10 -5.49 8.66
N ARG A 111 5.21 -6.68 9.24
CA ARG A 111 6.34 -7.05 10.13
C ARG A 111 7.69 -7.19 9.41
N LYS A 112 7.70 -7.36 8.09
CA LYS A 112 8.93 -7.43 7.28
C LYS A 112 9.47 -6.06 6.88
N LEU A 113 8.63 -5.02 6.92
CA LEU A 113 8.97 -3.62 6.61
C LEU A 113 9.67 -2.96 7.80
#